data_AF-A0A0T8ZZK5-F1
#
_entry.id   AF-A0A0T8ZZK5-F1
#
_cell.length_a   1.000
_cell.length_b   1.000
_cell.length_c   1.000
_cell.angle_alpha   90.00
_cell.angle_beta   90.00
_cell.angle_gamma   90.00
#
_symmetry.space_group_name_H-M   'P 1'
#
loop_
_entity.id
_entity.type
_entity.pdbx_description
1 polymer ?
#
loop_
_entity_poly.entity_id
_entity_poly.type
_entity_poly.pdbx_seq_one_letter_code
_entity_poly.pdbx_strand_id
1 'polypeptide(L)'
;MSEVFTTTLISVGATVLTNLIIHGFAYQQKKIENKNKLEEKKVDFLNTQLSQDRDLYISTFQNFASISGKTVSYVESRLDDAPPIDLDIITNFDDIFYKTYLFLDSDEEQKKFINFRNVLRYQAGYPHPDGLYIWDVQFEEQSYAPDTIEEPRYIFDRLNECLLIANKHINDKLHIQSSANCS
;
A
#
# COMPACT_ATOMS: atom_id res chain seq x y z
N MET A 1 33.45 -31.22 69.66
CA MET A 1 32.04 -31.03 69.26
C MET A 1 31.72 -29.60 68.85
N SER A 2 32.16 -28.55 69.58
CA SER A 2 31.83 -27.15 69.20
C SER A 2 32.40 -26.71 67.85
N GLU A 3 33.61 -27.14 67.47
CA GLU A 3 34.22 -26.84 66.16
C GLU A 3 33.42 -27.35 64.96
N VAL A 4 32.78 -28.52 65.10
CA VAL A 4 31.94 -29.10 64.04
C VAL A 4 30.65 -28.31 63.90
N PHE A 5 30.08 -27.83 65.00
CA PHE A 5 28.89 -26.97 64.98
C PHE A 5 29.17 -25.59 64.38
N THR A 6 30.30 -24.95 64.73
CA THR A 6 30.66 -23.63 64.16
C THR A 6 30.99 -23.71 62.68
N THR A 7 31.74 -24.73 62.24
CA THR A 7 32.03 -24.92 60.80
C THR A 7 30.77 -25.20 59.98
N THR A 8 29.84 -26.01 60.51
CA THR A 8 28.56 -26.29 59.84
C THR A 8 27.69 -25.03 59.74
N LEU A 9 27.63 -24.21 60.80
CA LEU A 9 26.85 -22.96 60.80
C LEU A 9 27.40 -21.94 59.79
N ILE A 10 28.73 -21.81 59.71
CA ILE A 10 29.41 -20.94 58.72
C ILE A 10 29.16 -21.44 57.30
N SER A 11 29.23 -22.76 57.07
CA SER A 11 28.97 -23.36 55.77
C SER A 11 27.54 -23.09 55.30
N VAL A 12 26.53 -23.36 56.15
CA VAL A 12 25.12 -23.12 55.80
C VAL A 12 24.85 -21.63 55.58
N GLY A 13 25.39 -20.76 56.43
CA GLY A 13 25.27 -19.30 56.27
C GLY A 13 25.88 -18.80 54.95
N ALA A 14 27.07 -19.31 54.59
CA ALA A 14 27.72 -18.98 53.33
C ALA A 14 26.89 -19.46 52.12
N THR A 15 26.34 -20.68 52.17
CA THR A 15 25.48 -21.21 51.10
C THR A 15 24.20 -20.39 50.92
N VAL A 16 23.52 -20.02 52.01
CA VAL A 16 22.30 -19.18 51.94
C VAL A 16 22.62 -17.80 51.36
N LEU A 17 23.72 -17.17 51.81
CA LEU A 17 24.13 -15.87 51.30
C LEU A 17 24.48 -15.93 49.80
N THR A 18 25.19 -16.98 49.38
CA THR A 18 25.58 -17.16 47.98
C THR A 18 24.36 -17.40 47.10
N ASN A 19 23.39 -18.21 47.55
CA ASN A 19 22.13 -18.42 46.84
C ASN A 19 21.31 -17.13 46.71
N LEU A 20 21.24 -16.31 47.76
CA LEU A 20 20.56 -15.01 47.70
C LEU A 20 21.20 -14.09 46.67
N ILE A 21 22.54 -14.03 46.63
CA ILE A 21 23.29 -13.23 45.66
C ILE A 21 23.04 -13.74 44.23
N ILE A 22 23.15 -15.05 44.00
CA ILE A 22 22.91 -15.67 42.68
C ILE A 22 21.49 -15.41 42.21
N HIS A 23 20.48 -15.63 43.06
CA HIS A 23 19.08 -15.37 42.69
C HIS A 23 18.80 -13.88 42.46
N GLY A 24 19.45 -12.99 43.22
CA GLY A 24 19.39 -11.55 43.00
C GLY A 24 19.93 -11.14 41.62
N PHE A 25 21.10 -11.64 41.24
CA PHE A 25 21.67 -11.41 39.91
C PHE A 25 20.82 -12.04 38.80
N ALA A 26 20.36 -13.28 38.98
CA ALA A 26 19.48 -13.96 38.03
C ALA A 26 18.16 -13.21 37.81
N TYR A 27 17.59 -12.62 38.87
CA TYR A 27 16.39 -11.80 38.78
C TYR A 27 16.63 -10.52 37.96
N GLN A 28 17.73 -9.81 38.22
CA GLN A 28 18.09 -8.61 37.46
C GLN A 28 18.34 -8.94 35.98
N GLN A 29 19.05 -10.03 35.71
CA GLN A 29 19.32 -10.48 34.34
C GLN A 29 18.02 -10.83 33.60
N LYS A 30 17.12 -11.58 34.25
CA LYS A 30 15.81 -11.93 33.69
C LYS A 30 14.92 -10.70 33.47
N LYS A 31 15.02 -9.69 34.33
CA LYS A 31 14.32 -8.41 34.16
C LYS A 31 14.81 -7.66 32.91
N ILE A 32 16.12 -7.61 32.69
CA ILE A 32 16.72 -7.01 31.48
C ILE A 32 16.31 -7.80 30.24
N GLU A 33 16.41 -9.13 30.29
CA GLU A 33 16.00 -10.01 29.18
C GLU A 33 14.53 -9.78 28.79
N ASN A 34 13.63 -9.73 29.77
CA ASN A 34 12.21 -9.46 29.51
C ASN A 34 11.97 -8.08 28.92
N LYS A 35 12.74 -7.06 29.36
CA LYS A 35 12.64 -5.71 28.79
C LYS A 35 13.09 -5.71 27.33
N ASN A 36 14.22 -6.34 27.03
CA ASN A 36 14.75 -6.44 25.66
C ASN A 36 13.79 -7.21 24.75
N LYS A 37 13.23 -8.34 25.21
CA LYS A 37 12.21 -9.10 24.45
C LYS A 37 10.96 -8.28 24.17
N LEU A 38 10.55 -7.41 25.09
CA LEU A 38 9.41 -6.53 24.88
C LEU A 38 9.72 -5.47 23.83
N GLU A 39 10.92 -4.86 23.89
CA GLU A 39 11.38 -3.88 22.91
C GLU A 39 11.52 -4.51 21.51
N GLU A 40 12.13 -5.69 21.41
CA GLU A 40 12.25 -6.48 20.18
C GLU A 40 10.88 -6.76 19.55
N LYS A 41 9.92 -7.30 20.33
CA LYS A 41 8.55 -7.52 19.85
C LYS A 41 7.86 -6.24 19.36
N LYS A 42 8.17 -5.10 19.99
CA LYS A 42 7.59 -3.81 19.60
C LYS A 42 8.16 -3.34 18.26
N VAL A 43 9.45 -3.51 18.06
CA VAL A 43 10.14 -3.24 16.78
C VAL A 43 9.61 -4.16 15.68
N ASP A 44 9.50 -5.46 15.96
CA ASP A 44 8.97 -6.45 15.00
C ASP A 44 7.54 -6.13 14.58
N PHE A 45 6.69 -5.75 15.54
CA PHE A 45 5.32 -5.34 15.27
C PHE A 45 5.26 -4.13 14.33
N LEU A 46 6.05 -3.08 14.62
CA LEU A 46 6.11 -1.88 13.79
C LEU A 46 6.65 -2.19 12.39
N ASN A 47 7.70 -3.01 12.28
CA ASN A 47 8.26 -3.43 11.00
C ASN A 47 7.26 -4.25 10.18
N THR A 48 6.51 -5.13 10.84
CA THR A 48 5.45 -5.92 10.18
C THR A 48 4.35 -5.01 9.66
N GLN A 49 3.88 -4.06 10.46
CA GLN A 49 2.87 -3.09 10.05
C GLN A 49 3.34 -2.25 8.87
N LEU A 50 4.55 -1.70 8.93
CA LEU A 50 5.15 -0.94 7.83
C LEU A 50 5.27 -1.76 6.54
N SER A 51 5.65 -3.04 6.65
CA SER A 51 5.68 -3.94 5.50
C SER A 51 4.30 -4.17 4.91
N GLN A 52 3.28 -4.37 5.76
CA GLN A 52 1.90 -4.58 5.31
C GLN A 52 1.33 -3.34 4.61
N ASP A 53 1.53 -2.16 5.19
CA ASP A 53 1.07 -0.90 4.60
C ASP A 53 1.74 -0.64 3.24
N ARG A 54 3.04 -0.95 3.13
CA ARG A 54 3.78 -0.89 1.86
C ARG A 54 3.22 -1.88 0.84
N ASP A 55 3.01 -3.12 1.23
CA ASP A 55 2.52 -4.16 0.31
C ASP A 55 1.09 -3.85 -0.16
N LEU A 56 0.25 -3.29 0.73
CA LEU A 56 -1.07 -2.78 0.38
C LEU A 56 -0.98 -1.64 -0.64
N TYR A 57 -0.09 -0.67 -0.41
CA TYR A 57 0.11 0.46 -1.31
C TYR A 57 0.57 -0.01 -2.71
N ILE A 58 1.62 -0.82 -2.78
CA ILE A 58 2.15 -1.33 -4.05
C ILE A 58 1.12 -2.19 -4.77
N SER A 59 0.48 -3.13 -4.07
CA SER A 59 -0.53 -4.00 -4.67
C SER A 59 -1.73 -3.21 -5.19
N THR A 60 -2.10 -2.10 -4.56
CA THR A 60 -3.19 -1.23 -5.05
C THR A 60 -2.87 -0.67 -6.44
N PHE A 61 -1.67 -0.12 -6.65
CA PHE A 61 -1.26 0.39 -7.97
C PHE A 61 -1.06 -0.73 -9.01
N GLN A 62 -0.56 -1.90 -8.60
CA GLN A 62 -0.43 -3.06 -9.50
C GLN A 62 -1.79 -3.61 -9.92
N ASN A 63 -2.74 -3.71 -9.00
CA ASN A 63 -4.10 -4.13 -9.28
C ASN A 63 -4.78 -3.14 -10.23
N PHE A 64 -4.58 -1.84 -10.03
CA PHE A 64 -5.04 -0.83 -10.99
C PHE A 64 -4.47 -1.04 -12.38
N ALA A 65 -3.16 -1.21 -12.52
CA ALA A 65 -2.55 -1.46 -13.82
C ALA A 65 -3.15 -2.70 -14.52
N SER A 66 -3.35 -3.79 -13.76
CA SER A 66 -3.91 -5.04 -14.30
C SER A 66 -5.36 -4.90 -14.71
N ILE A 67 -6.22 -4.37 -13.83
CA ILE A 67 -7.66 -4.29 -14.07
C ILE A 67 -7.97 -3.22 -15.12
N SER A 68 -7.31 -2.06 -15.07
CA SER A 68 -7.48 -1.01 -16.07
C SER A 68 -7.02 -1.48 -17.45
N GLY A 69 -5.87 -2.17 -17.56
CA GLY A 69 -5.41 -2.74 -18.83
C GLY A 69 -6.38 -3.75 -19.45
N LYS A 70 -6.95 -4.65 -18.62
CA LYS A 70 -7.99 -5.59 -19.06
C LYS A 70 -9.26 -4.86 -19.50
N THR A 71 -9.70 -3.88 -18.71
CA THR A 71 -10.94 -3.13 -18.98
C THR A 71 -10.83 -2.31 -20.26
N VAL A 72 -9.70 -1.64 -20.48
CA VAL A 72 -9.42 -0.93 -21.74
C VAL A 72 -9.42 -1.91 -22.92
N SER A 73 -8.89 -3.12 -22.75
CA SER A 73 -8.94 -4.14 -23.82
C SER A 73 -10.37 -4.59 -24.15
N TYR A 74 -11.27 -4.64 -23.17
CA TYR A 74 -12.70 -4.90 -23.42
C TYR A 74 -13.40 -3.73 -24.11
N VAL A 75 -13.06 -2.50 -23.74
CA VAL A 75 -13.55 -1.28 -24.38
C VAL A 75 -13.11 -1.20 -25.85
N GLU A 76 -11.83 -1.47 -26.10
CA GLU A 76 -11.24 -1.42 -27.44
C GLU A 76 -11.83 -2.48 -28.40
N SER A 77 -12.21 -3.64 -27.86
CA SER A 77 -12.78 -4.74 -28.64
C SER A 77 -14.30 -4.61 -28.85
N ARG A 78 -14.93 -3.58 -28.28
CA ARG A 78 -16.36 -3.31 -28.42
C ARG A 78 -16.62 -2.70 -29.81
N LEU A 79 -17.66 -3.20 -30.48
CA LEU A 79 -18.19 -2.59 -31.71
C LEU A 79 -19.11 -1.41 -31.33
N ASP A 80 -19.18 -0.38 -32.17
CA ASP A 80 -19.95 0.85 -31.86
C ASP A 80 -21.41 0.60 -31.47
N ASP A 81 -22.08 -0.34 -32.15
CA ASP A 81 -23.49 -0.71 -31.93
C ASP A 81 -23.68 -1.81 -30.86
N ALA A 82 -22.62 -2.28 -30.21
CA ALA A 82 -22.71 -3.33 -29.20
C ALA A 82 -23.37 -2.80 -27.92
N PRO A 83 -24.03 -3.66 -27.12
CA PRO A 83 -24.51 -3.27 -25.80
C PRO A 83 -23.35 -2.76 -24.91
N PRO A 84 -23.66 -2.03 -23.83
CA PRO A 84 -22.65 -1.64 -22.85
C PRO A 84 -21.90 -2.85 -22.29
N ILE A 85 -20.64 -2.64 -21.92
CA ILE A 85 -19.83 -3.67 -21.26
C ILE A 85 -20.51 -4.10 -19.96
N ASP A 86 -20.37 -5.37 -19.60
CA ASP A 86 -20.90 -5.93 -18.36
C ASP A 86 -20.60 -5.03 -17.15
N LEU A 87 -21.66 -4.72 -16.39
CA LEU A 87 -21.59 -3.88 -15.22
C LEU A 87 -20.64 -4.43 -14.17
N ASP A 88 -20.48 -5.76 -14.08
CA ASP A 88 -19.54 -6.37 -13.14
C ASP A 88 -18.09 -6.03 -13.48
N ILE A 89 -17.75 -5.94 -14.77
CA ILE A 89 -16.41 -5.53 -15.24
C ILE A 89 -16.15 -4.07 -14.87
N ILE A 90 -17.12 -3.20 -15.13
CA ILE A 90 -17.00 -1.76 -14.86
C ILE A 90 -16.98 -1.48 -13.35
N THR A 91 -17.81 -2.16 -12.56
CA THR A 91 -17.82 -2.02 -11.10
C THR A 91 -16.51 -2.49 -10.48
N ASN A 92 -15.92 -3.57 -10.99
CA ASN A 92 -14.60 -4.03 -10.57
C ASN A 92 -13.49 -3.02 -10.93
N PHE A 93 -13.57 -2.41 -12.12
CA PHE A 93 -12.69 -1.30 -12.47
C PHE A 93 -12.86 -0.12 -11.50
N ASP A 94 -14.10 0.28 -11.20
CA ASP A 94 -14.40 1.40 -10.32
C ASP A 94 -13.89 1.18 -8.89
N ASP A 95 -14.08 -0.01 -8.34
CA ASP A 95 -13.59 -0.36 -7.00
C ASP A 95 -12.07 -0.18 -6.90
N ILE A 96 -11.33 -0.71 -7.87
CA ILE A 96 -9.88 -0.56 -7.92
C ILE A 96 -9.48 0.89 -8.19
N PHE A 97 -10.19 1.59 -9.08
CA PHE A 97 -9.97 3.00 -9.34
C PHE A 97 -10.06 3.83 -8.05
N TYR A 98 -11.14 3.69 -7.28
CA TYR A 98 -11.33 4.47 -6.06
C TYR A 98 -10.29 4.13 -4.99
N LYS A 99 -9.90 2.85 -4.87
CA LYS A 99 -8.81 2.45 -3.97
C LYS A 99 -7.50 3.13 -4.34
N THR A 100 -7.16 3.19 -5.63
CA THR A 100 -5.96 3.87 -6.11
C THR A 100 -6.05 5.39 -5.97
N TYR A 101 -7.21 5.96 -6.26
CA TYR A 101 -7.46 7.40 -6.17
C TYR A 101 -7.17 7.95 -4.76
N LEU A 102 -7.48 7.19 -3.71
CA LEU A 102 -7.19 7.56 -2.31
C LEU A 102 -5.69 7.66 -1.98
N PHE A 103 -4.82 7.06 -2.80
CA PHE A 103 -3.37 7.09 -2.62
C PHE A 103 -2.66 8.13 -3.50
N LEU A 104 -3.40 8.93 -4.28
CA LEU A 104 -2.83 9.98 -5.11
C LEU A 104 -2.58 11.25 -4.30
N ASP A 105 -1.36 11.77 -4.40
CA ASP A 105 -0.86 12.86 -3.53
C ASP A 105 -1.17 14.27 -4.08
N SER A 106 -1.56 14.39 -5.35
CA SER A 106 -1.76 15.70 -6.00
C SER A 106 -3.04 15.81 -6.81
N ASP A 107 -3.60 17.02 -6.82
CA ASP A 107 -4.80 17.36 -7.61
C ASP A 107 -4.60 17.13 -9.11
N GLU A 108 -3.37 17.31 -9.62
CA GLU A 108 -3.03 17.05 -11.03
C GLU A 108 -3.11 15.56 -11.37
N GLU A 109 -2.57 14.70 -10.52
CA GLU A 109 -2.66 13.24 -10.70
C GLU A 109 -4.11 12.78 -10.61
N GLN A 110 -4.84 13.27 -9.60
CA GLN A 110 -6.27 12.98 -9.42
C GLN A 110 -7.09 13.38 -10.65
N LYS A 111 -6.79 14.53 -11.27
CA LYS A 111 -7.46 14.99 -12.49
C LYS A 111 -7.22 14.04 -13.66
N LYS A 112 -5.99 13.58 -13.85
CA LYS A 112 -5.66 12.61 -14.93
C LYS A 112 -6.40 11.29 -14.75
N PHE A 113 -6.45 10.79 -13.52
CA PHE A 113 -7.17 9.57 -13.17
C PHE A 113 -8.69 9.72 -13.40
N ILE A 114 -9.31 10.80 -12.92
CA ILE A 114 -10.74 11.07 -13.13
C ILE A 114 -11.07 11.15 -14.63
N ASN A 115 -10.23 11.84 -15.40
CA ASN A 115 -10.41 11.95 -16.84
C ASN A 115 -10.37 10.57 -17.50
N PHE A 116 -9.35 9.77 -17.20
CA PHE A 116 -9.26 8.39 -17.69
C PHE A 116 -10.50 7.55 -17.34
N ARG A 117 -10.97 7.59 -16.08
CA ARG A 117 -12.18 6.88 -15.65
C ARG A 117 -13.41 7.30 -16.46
N ASN A 118 -13.60 8.59 -16.65
CA ASN A 118 -14.76 9.12 -17.36
C ASN A 118 -14.76 8.71 -18.83
N VAL A 119 -13.61 8.81 -19.52
CA VAL A 119 -13.47 8.34 -20.90
C VAL A 119 -13.74 6.83 -20.99
N LEU A 120 -13.17 6.05 -20.07
CA LEU A 120 -13.35 4.60 -20.07
C LEU A 120 -14.84 4.22 -19.92
N ARG A 121 -15.56 4.85 -18.98
CA ARG A 121 -16.99 4.59 -18.77
C ARG A 121 -17.83 5.00 -19.97
N TYR A 122 -17.52 6.14 -20.57
CA TYR A 122 -18.19 6.61 -21.78
C TYR A 122 -18.03 5.61 -22.93
N GLN A 123 -16.79 5.20 -23.22
CA GLN A 123 -16.50 4.23 -24.28
C GLN A 123 -17.06 2.82 -23.97
N ALA A 124 -17.21 2.47 -22.68
CA ALA A 124 -17.87 1.26 -22.25
C ALA A 124 -19.40 1.25 -22.45
N GLY A 125 -20.00 2.36 -22.90
CA GLY A 125 -21.44 2.49 -23.17
C GLY A 125 -22.25 3.00 -21.98
N TYR A 126 -21.61 3.55 -20.95
CA TYR A 126 -22.28 4.15 -19.80
C TYR A 126 -22.36 5.68 -19.96
N PRO A 127 -23.46 6.31 -19.49
CA PRO A 127 -23.56 7.76 -19.51
C PRO A 127 -22.45 8.38 -18.66
N HIS A 128 -21.98 9.56 -19.09
CA HIS A 128 -21.09 10.36 -18.27
C HIS A 128 -21.79 10.63 -16.93
N PRO A 129 -21.13 10.46 -15.77
CA PRO A 129 -21.78 10.68 -14.49
C PRO A 129 -22.35 12.11 -14.41
N ASP A 130 -23.66 12.22 -14.20
CA ASP A 130 -24.36 13.50 -14.02
C ASP A 130 -23.89 14.17 -12.72
N GLY A 131 -22.96 15.11 -12.86
CA GLY A 131 -22.45 15.93 -11.76
C GLY A 131 -21.28 16.76 -12.27
N LEU A 132 -21.49 18.08 -12.41
CA LEU A 132 -20.46 19.03 -12.80
C LEU A 132 -19.30 19.02 -11.80
N TYR A 133 -18.24 18.27 -12.09
CA TYR A 133 -16.93 18.61 -11.57
C TYR A 133 -16.47 19.87 -12.31
N ILE A 134 -15.79 20.79 -11.62
CA ILE A 134 -15.27 22.05 -12.20
C ILE A 134 -14.39 21.80 -13.44
N TRP A 135 -13.93 20.55 -13.61
CA TRP A 135 -13.10 20.07 -14.71
C TRP A 135 -13.88 19.51 -15.92
N ASP A 136 -15.18 19.23 -15.81
CA ASP A 136 -16.01 18.71 -16.91
C ASP A 136 -16.24 19.77 -18.00
N VAL A 137 -16.20 21.05 -17.64
CA VAL A 137 -16.28 22.18 -18.60
C VAL A 137 -15.12 22.16 -19.60
N GLN A 138 -13.94 21.66 -19.21
CA GLN A 138 -12.80 21.51 -20.11
C GLN A 138 -12.87 20.26 -20.99
N PHE A 139 -13.67 19.26 -20.60
CA PHE A 139 -13.85 18.03 -21.38
C PHE A 139 -14.72 18.32 -22.59
N GLU A 140 -15.86 19.00 -22.41
CA GLU A 140 -16.75 19.39 -23.51
C GLU A 140 -16.04 20.28 -24.54
N GLU A 141 -15.19 21.22 -24.11
CA GLU A 141 -14.39 22.07 -25.01
C GLU A 141 -13.29 21.30 -25.76
N GLN A 142 -12.67 20.27 -25.16
CA GLN A 142 -11.65 19.45 -25.81
C GLN A 142 -12.23 18.39 -26.76
N SER A 143 -13.49 17.98 -26.58
CA SER A 143 -14.18 17.10 -27.53
C SER A 143 -14.64 17.79 -28.82
N TYR A 144 -14.55 19.13 -28.93
CA TYR A 144 -15.00 19.89 -30.10
C TYR A 144 -13.92 20.22 -31.15
N ALA A 145 -12.70 19.71 -31.01
CA ALA A 145 -11.70 19.64 -32.08
C ALA A 145 -10.75 18.48 -31.77
N PRO A 146 -10.32 17.63 -32.74
CA PRO A 146 -9.77 18.13 -34.00
C PRO A 146 -10.00 17.23 -35.23
N ASP A 147 -9.78 17.82 -36.41
CA ASP A 147 -9.29 17.07 -37.57
C ASP A 147 -8.09 16.20 -37.15
N THR A 148 -8.11 14.91 -37.49
CA THR A 148 -6.98 13.96 -37.53
C THR A 148 -6.38 13.44 -36.21
N ILE A 149 -7.12 12.62 -35.45
CA ILE A 149 -6.52 11.52 -34.68
C ILE A 149 -7.37 10.25 -34.91
N GLU A 150 -6.85 9.31 -35.70
CA GLU A 150 -7.49 8.01 -35.92
C GLU A 150 -7.51 7.16 -34.63
N GLU A 151 -8.65 6.52 -34.36
CA GLU A 151 -8.76 5.37 -33.44
C GLU A 151 -7.75 4.29 -33.86
N PRO A 152 -6.89 3.78 -32.94
CA PRO A 152 -7.29 3.24 -31.63
C PRO A 152 -6.56 3.85 -30.41
N ARG A 153 -5.98 5.06 -30.48
CA ARG A 153 -4.89 5.44 -29.55
C ARG A 153 -5.28 6.18 -28.26
N TYR A 154 -6.42 6.85 -28.22
CA TYR A 154 -6.67 7.86 -27.19
C TYR A 154 -6.85 7.30 -25.77
N ILE A 155 -7.55 6.17 -25.61
CA ILE A 155 -7.76 5.56 -24.29
C ILE A 155 -6.48 4.93 -23.74
N PHE A 156 -5.62 4.39 -24.61
CA PHE A 156 -4.32 3.86 -24.24
C PHE A 156 -3.36 4.96 -23.79
N ASP A 157 -3.38 6.13 -24.44
CA ASP A 157 -2.56 7.27 -24.02
C ASP A 157 -2.94 7.72 -22.60
N ARG A 158 -4.25 7.81 -22.31
CA ARG A 158 -4.76 8.14 -20.98
C ARG A 158 -4.44 7.08 -19.93
N LEU A 159 -4.55 5.80 -20.30
CA LEU A 159 -4.12 4.69 -19.44
C LEU A 159 -2.61 4.83 -19.15
N ASN A 160 -1.80 5.08 -20.17
CA ASN A 160 -0.35 5.17 -20.03
C ASN A 160 0.06 6.32 -19.11
N GLU A 161 -0.59 7.48 -19.18
CA GLU A 161 -0.39 8.57 -18.21
C GLU A 161 -0.64 8.12 -16.77
N CYS A 162 -1.73 7.39 -16.53
CA CYS A 162 -2.04 6.84 -15.21
C CYS A 162 -1.02 5.78 -14.78
N LEU A 163 -0.54 4.95 -15.70
CA LEU A 163 0.48 3.92 -15.43
C LEU A 163 1.84 4.54 -15.10
N LEU A 164 2.22 5.64 -15.74
CA LEU A 164 3.45 6.37 -15.41
C LEU A 164 3.40 6.94 -14.00
N ILE A 165 2.25 7.49 -13.60
CA ILE A 165 2.02 7.96 -12.22
C ILE A 165 2.08 6.79 -11.24
N ALA A 166 1.39 5.68 -11.55
CA ALA A 166 1.43 4.48 -10.72
C ALA A 166 2.86 3.93 -10.54
N ASN A 167 3.65 3.91 -11.61
CA ASN A 167 5.04 3.47 -11.57
C ASN A 167 5.91 4.41 -10.74
N LYS A 168 5.70 5.73 -10.83
CA LYS A 168 6.38 6.71 -9.97
C LYS A 168 6.09 6.44 -8.49
N HIS A 169 4.82 6.27 -8.12
CA HIS A 169 4.40 5.96 -6.75
C HIS A 169 5.00 4.64 -6.23
N ILE A 170 5.03 3.60 -7.05
CA ILE A 170 5.68 2.33 -6.71
C ILE A 170 7.18 2.52 -6.49
N ASN A 171 7.88 3.20 -7.42
CA ASN A 171 9.32 3.40 -7.32
C ASN A 171 9.70 4.27 -6.13
N ASP A 172 8.97 5.34 -5.84
CA ASP A 172 9.23 6.20 -4.69
C ASP A 172 9.14 5.40 -3.39
N LYS A 173 8.14 4.52 -3.25
CA LYS A 173 8.01 3.62 -2.08
C LYS A 173 9.09 2.54 -2.02
N LEU A 174 9.56 2.03 -3.17
CA LEU A 174 10.68 1.08 -3.21
C LEU A 174 12.02 1.73 -2.87
N HIS A 175 12.28 2.95 -3.35
CA HIS A 175 13.53 3.67 -3.10
C HIS A 175 13.70 4.11 -1.65
N ILE A 176 12.60 4.44 -0.95
CA ILE A 176 12.62 4.69 0.50
C ILE A 176 13.25 3.52 1.28
N GLN A 177 13.13 2.28 0.77
CA GLN A 177 13.75 1.11 1.40
C GLN A 177 15.25 1.00 1.16
N SER A 178 15.75 1.40 -0.02
CA SER A 178 17.19 1.31 -0.27
C SER A 178 17.96 2.28 0.63
N SER A 179 17.37 3.41 1.00
CA SER A 179 17.94 4.34 1.97
C SER A 179 17.81 3.85 3.43
N ALA A 180 16.68 3.22 3.80
CA ALA A 180 16.45 2.75 5.16
C ALA A 180 17.27 1.49 5.51
N ASN A 181 17.57 0.63 4.54
CA ASN A 181 18.38 -0.58 4.74
C ASN A 181 19.91 -0.33 4.70
N CYS A 182 20.34 0.90 4.39
CA CYS A 182 21.75 1.30 4.36
C CYS A 182 22.18 2.15 5.56
N SER A 183 21.32 2.30 6.57
CA SER A 183 21.55 3.11 7.78
C SER A 183 21.76 2.25 9.02
#